data_AF-A0A2N2M8K4-F1
#
_entry.id   AF-A0A2N2M8K4-F1
#
_cell.length_a   1.000
_cell.length_b   1.000
_cell.length_c   1.000
_cell.angle_alpha   90.00
_cell.angle_beta   90.00
_cell.angle_gamma   90.00
#
_symmetry.space_group_name_H-M   'P 1'
#
loop_
_entity.id
_entity.type
_entity.pdbx_description
1 polymer ?
#
loop_
_entity_poly.entity_id
_entity_poly.type
_entity_poly.pdbx_seq_one_letter_code
_entity_poly.pdbx_strand_id
1 'polypeptide(L)'
;RFALSLQLAGAVGNLIDRIFFGRVTDFISVGNFAIFNVADSSITVGVIILLIAVWWQDRNEKKKLAAAKLEEPVNEFGSEN
;
A
#
# COMPACT_ATOMS: atom_id res chain seq x y z
N ARG A 1 4.45 -7.43 1.13
CA ARG A 1 5.38 -8.06 0.16
C ARG A 1 4.88 -7.87 -1.27
N PHE A 2 3.69 -8.34 -1.62
CA PHE A 2 3.08 -8.16 -2.96
C PHE A 2 3.10 -6.71 -3.48
N ALA A 3 2.69 -5.73 -2.67
CA ALA A 3 2.71 -4.32 -3.05
C ALA A 3 4.10 -3.83 -3.51
N LEU A 4 5.15 -4.20 -2.79
CA LEU A 4 6.54 -3.83 -3.11
C LEU A 4 7.03 -4.55 -4.37
N SER A 5 6.66 -5.82 -4.55
CA SER A 5 6.98 -6.57 -5.76
C SER A 5 6.36 -5.95 -7.01
N LEU A 6 5.11 -5.48 -6.93
CA LEU A 6 4.42 -4.81 -8.03
C LEU A 6 5.07 -3.47 -8.39
N GLN A 7 5.44 -2.68 -7.38
CA GLN A 7 6.13 -1.40 -7.58
C GLN A 7 7.52 -1.64 -8.20
N LEU A 8 8.28 -2.61 -7.69
CA LEU A 8 9.60 -2.94 -8.22
C LEU A 8 9.50 -3.48 -9.66
N ALA A 9 8.56 -4.37 -9.95
CA ALA A 9 8.37 -4.92 -11.28
C ALA A 9 8.02 -3.83 -12.30
N GLY A 10 7.14 -2.88 -11.95
CA GLY A 10 6.83 -1.75 -12.82
C GLY A 10 8.02 -0.81 -13.01
N ALA A 11 8.74 -0.48 -11.94
CA ALA A 11 9.94 0.36 -12.04
C ALA A 11 11.03 -0.29 -12.92
N VAL A 12 11.24 -1.60 -12.77
CA VAL A 12 12.17 -2.36 -13.60
C VAL A 12 11.70 -2.42 -15.06
N GLY A 13 10.40 -2.59 -15.32
CA GLY A 13 9.84 -2.56 -16.68
C GLY A 13 10.12 -1.23 -17.38
N ASN A 14 9.84 -0.11 -16.72
CA ASN A 14 10.14 1.23 -17.26
C ASN A 14 11.65 1.47 -17.43
N LEU A 15 12.49 0.88 -16.57
CA LEU A 15 13.94 0.97 -16.69
C LEU A 15 14.45 0.18 -17.91
N ILE A 16 13.96 -1.04 -18.11
CA ILE A 16 14.28 -1.87 -19.27
C ILE A 16 13.90 -1.12 -20.54
N ASP A 17 12.70 -0.54 -20.61
CA ASP A 17 12.26 0.25 -21.75
C ASP A 17 13.25 1.37 -22.09
N ARG A 18 13.71 2.11 -21.08
CA ARG A 18 14.68 3.20 -21.27
C ARG A 18 16.04 2.70 -21.73
N ILE A 19 16.49 1.54 -21.26
CA ILE A 19 17.79 0.97 -21.66
C ILE A 19 17.76 0.52 -23.12
N PHE A 20 16.69 -0.16 -23.55
CA PHE A 20 16.62 -0.74 -24.89
C PHE A 20 16.09 0.23 -25.95
N PHE A 21 15.15 1.10 -25.60
CA PHE A 21 14.46 1.98 -26.55
C PHE A 21 14.76 3.47 -26.32
N GLY A 22 15.52 3.83 -25.28
CA GLY A 22 15.86 5.22 -24.97
C GLY A 22 14.70 6.05 -24.41
N ARG A 23 13.51 5.46 -24.27
CA ARG A 23 12.29 6.10 -23.74
C ARG A 23 11.36 5.06 -23.15
N VAL A 24 10.39 5.52 -22.36
CA VAL A 24 9.27 4.67 -21.91
C VAL A 24 8.24 4.56 -23.03
N THR A 25 7.74 3.35 -23.28
CA THR A 25 6.74 3.13 -24.33
C THR A 25 5.34 3.13 -23.74
N ASP A 26 4.60 4.21 -23.99
CA ASP A 26 3.19 4.35 -23.58
C ASP A 26 2.28 3.85 -24.71
N PHE A 27 1.35 2.94 -24.38
CA PHE A 27 0.50 2.28 -25.40
C PHE A 27 -0.96 2.11 -24.98
N ILE A 28 -1.29 2.29 -23.71
CA ILE A 28 -2.66 2.18 -23.21
C ILE A 28 -3.30 3.57 -23.20
N SER A 29 -4.31 3.78 -24.04
CA SER A 29 -5.08 5.02 -24.13
C SER A 29 -6.53 4.75 -23.75
N VAL A 30 -7.04 5.41 -22.71
CA VAL A 30 -8.41 5.22 -22.21
C VAL A 30 -9.14 6.56 -22.20
N GLY A 31 -9.95 6.82 -23.23
CA GLY A 31 -10.73 8.05 -23.34
C GLY A 31 -9.85 9.31 -23.28
N ASN A 32 -10.19 10.25 -22.39
CA ASN A 32 -9.44 11.49 -22.15
C ASN A 32 -8.35 11.33 -21.06
N PHE A 33 -8.06 10.12 -20.62
CA PHE A 33 -7.02 9.86 -19.63
C PHE A 33 -5.63 9.93 -20.28
N ALA A 34 -4.60 10.23 -19.47
CA ALA A 34 -3.22 10.20 -19.95
C ALA A 34 -2.87 8.82 -20.50
N ILE A 35 -2.08 8.74 -21.55
CA ILE A 35 -1.60 7.46 -22.08
C ILE A 35 -0.62 6.90 -21.06
N PHE A 36 -0.76 5.61 -20.73
CA PHE A 36 0.08 4.93 -19.76
C PHE A 36 0.51 3.56 -20.28
N ASN A 37 1.37 2.89 -19.51
CA ASN A 37 1.80 1.53 -19.82
C ASN A 37 1.51 0.55 -18.68
N VAL A 38 1.88 -0.72 -18.90
CA VAL A 38 1.67 -1.79 -17.91
C VAL A 38 2.52 -1.57 -16.65
N ALA A 39 3.71 -0.97 -16.78
CA ALA A 39 4.57 -0.67 -15.64
C ALA A 39 3.93 0.35 -14.69
N ASP A 40 3.33 1.42 -15.24
CA ASP A 40 2.61 2.44 -14.47
C ASP A 40 1.37 1.86 -13.78
N SER A 41 0.67 0.95 -14.47
CA SER A 41 -0.45 0.20 -13.90
C SER A 41 -0.01 -0.68 -12.74
N SER A 42 1.11 -1.39 -12.89
CA SER A 42 1.69 -2.24 -11.83
C SER A 42 2.06 -1.42 -10.59
N ILE A 43 2.71 -0.27 -10.79
CA ILE A 43 3.05 0.65 -9.70
C ILE A 43 1.78 1.16 -9.01
N THR A 44 0.79 1.62 -9.77
CA THR A 44 -0.47 2.16 -9.25
C THR A 44 -1.22 1.13 -8.40
N VAL A 45 -1.37 -0.10 -8.90
CA VAL A 45 -2.01 -1.19 -8.15
C VAL A 45 -1.20 -1.53 -6.89
N GLY A 46 0.14 -1.56 -6.99
CA GLY A 46 1.02 -1.76 -5.85
C GLY A 46 0.86 -0.71 -4.75
N VAL A 47 0.71 0.57 -5.13
CA VAL A 47 0.44 1.68 -4.20
C VAL A 47 -0.94 1.53 -3.55
N ILE A 48 -1.98 1.23 -4.32
CA ILE A 48 -3.34 1.02 -3.79
C ILE A 48 -3.34 -0.11 -2.74
N ILE A 49 -2.69 -1.24 -3.03
CA ILE A 49 -2.58 -2.36 -2.08
C ILE A 49 -1.85 -1.93 -0.81
N LEU A 50 -0.77 -1.15 -0.93
CA LEU A 50 -0.02 -0.65 0.22
C LEU A 50 -0.88 0.27 1.09
N LEU A 51 -1.62 1.20 0.48
CA LEU A 51 -2.51 2.12 1.20
C LEU A 51 -3.60 1.36 1.95
N ILE A 52 -4.24 0.38 1.31
CA ILE A 52 -5.26 -0.47 1.95
C ILE A 52 -4.64 -1.23 3.13
N ALA A 53 -3.45 -1.80 2.96
CA ALA A 53 -2.77 -2.55 4.02
C ALA A 53 -2.44 -1.68 5.23
N VAL A 54 -1.89 -0.48 5.01
CA VAL A 54 -1.57 0.48 6.08
C VAL A 54 -2.83 0.93 6.80
N TRP A 55 -3.88 1.27 6.05
CA TRP A 55 -5.16 1.68 6.63
C TRP A 55 -5.81 0.59 7.48
N TRP A 56 -5.75 -0.67 7.02
CA TRP A 56 -6.26 -1.80 7.76
C TRP A 56 -5.50 -2.03 9.08
N GLN A 57 -4.17 -1.89 9.04
CA GLN A 57 -3.31 -2.04 10.22
C GLN A 57 -3.63 -0.98 11.29
N ASP A 58 -3.76 0.29 10.89
CA ASP A 58 -4.10 1.38 11.80
C ASP A 58 -5.45 1.15 12.50
N ARG A 59 -6.47 0.68 11.76
CA ARG A 59 -7.77 0.34 12.36
C ARG A 59 -7.68 -0.80 13.37
N ASN A 60 -6.88 -1.82 13.08
CA ASN A 60 -6.71 -2.95 13.99
C ASN A 60 -5.96 -2.56 15.26
N GLU A 61 -4.97 -1.68 15.14
CA GLU A 61 -4.22 -1.16 16.29
C GLU A 61 -5.14 -0.31 17.20
N LYS A 62 -5.93 0.59 16.62
CA LYS A 62 -6.94 1.37 17.38
C LYS A 62 -7.96 0.49 18.10
N LYS A 63 -8.41 -0.60 17.46
CA LYS A 63 -9.31 -1.58 18.11
C LYS A 63 -8.65 -2.28 19.29
N LYS A 64 -7.39 -2.70 19.15
CA LYS A 64 -6.62 -3.33 20.24
C LYS A 64 -6.42 -2.37 21.41
N LEU A 65 -6.04 -1.12 21.12
CA LEU A 65 -5.86 -0.07 22.14
C LEU A 65 -7.17 0.23 22.86
N ALA A 66 -8.29 0.30 22.14
CA ALA A 66 -9.61 0.49 22.74
C ALA A 66 -10.01 -0.68 23.64
N ALA A 67 -9.75 -1.92 23.22
CA ALA A 67 -10.02 -3.12 24.02
C ALA A 67 -9.17 -3.15 25.30
N ALA A 68 -7.87 -2.88 25.20
CA ALA A 68 -6.97 -2.85 26.36
C ALA A 68 -7.40 -1.77 27.39
N LYS A 69 -7.84 -0.59 26.92
CA LYS A 69 -8.32 0.48 27.80
C LYS A 69 -9.60 0.13 28.58
N LEU A 70 -10.41 -0.80 28.07
CA LEU A 70 -11.61 -1.29 28.76
C LEU A 70 -11.29 -2.35 29.82
N GLU A 71 -10.13 -2.99 29.74
CA GLU A 71 -9.67 -4.01 30.70
C GLU A 71 -8.90 -3.39 31.89
N GLU A 72 -8.31 -2.20 31.74
CA GLU A 72 -7.53 -1.54 32.80
C GLU A 72 -8.30 -0.95 34.02
N PRO A 73 -9.59 -0.53 33.98
CA PRO A 73 -10.16 0.22 35.11
C PRO A 73 -10.66 -0.63 36.28
N VAL A 74 -10.56 -1.97 36.24
CA VAL A 74 -11.10 -2.86 37.30
C VAL A 74 -10.00 -3.44 38.21
N ASN A 75 -8.74 -3.47 37.78
CA ASN A 75 -7.66 -4.12 38.55
C ASN A 75 -6.94 -3.20 39.56
N GLU A 76 -7.21 -1.89 39.56
CA GLU A 76 -6.58 -0.94 40.50
C GLU A 76 -7.38 -0.71 41.79
N PHE A 77 -8.66 -1.08 41.85
CA PHE A 77 -9.50 -0.87 43.06
C PHE A 77 -9.55 -2.08 44.02
N GLY A 78 -8.71 -3.12 43.80
CA GLY A 78 -8.75 -4.38 44.56
C GLY A 78 -7.56 -4.65 45.49
N SER A 79 -6.64 -3.69 45.69
CA SER A 79 -5.39 -3.89 46.44
C SER A 79 -5.20 -2.94 47.63
N GLU A 80 -6.27 -2.62 48.35
CA GLU A 80 -6.17 -2.03 49.69
C GLU A 80 -6.93 -2.93 50.67
N ASN A 81 -6.23 -3.92 51.23
CA ASN A 81 -6.55 -4.57 52.50
C ASN A 81 -5.30 -4.53 53.38
#